data_AF-A0A7C8YKX6-F1
#
_entry.id   AF-A0A7C8YKX6-F1
#
_cell.length_a   1.000
_cell.length_b   1.000
_cell.length_c   1.000
_cell.angle_alpha   90.00
_cell.angle_beta   90.00
_cell.angle_gamma   90.00
#
_symmetry.space_group_name_H-M   'P 1'
#
loop_
_entity.id
_entity.type
_entity.pdbx_description
1 polymer ?
#
loop_
_entity_poly.entity_id
_entity_poly.type
_entity_poly.pdbx_seq_one_letter_code
_entity_poly.pdbx_strand_id
1 'polypeptide(L)'
;MVSEIEQLCNPPMAHVFMISFPGQGHINPLLRLGKRLASKGLLVTFSTTATLGQVMRSANDAISDEPVPVGDGFIRFEFMEDGLPERDPRREDLDQYLPHLDSVGRQRVPEMLARQAREGRPVCCLINNPFIPWVSDVAEE
;
A
#
# COMPACT_ATOMS: atom_id res chain seq x y z
N MET A 1 5.88 -23.06 -23.34
CA MET A 1 7.26 -23.14 -23.83
C MET A 1 7.78 -21.75 -24.22
N VAL A 2 7.24 -21.10 -25.27
CA VAL A 2 7.63 -19.70 -25.61
C VAL A 2 7.39 -18.73 -24.44
N SER A 3 6.20 -18.78 -23.83
CA SER A 3 5.83 -17.99 -22.65
C SER A 3 6.72 -18.22 -21.42
N GLU A 4 7.21 -19.45 -21.23
CA GLU A 4 8.13 -19.79 -20.12
C GLU A 4 9.54 -19.23 -20.39
N ILE A 5 9.95 -19.18 -21.67
CA ILE A 5 11.22 -18.54 -22.08
C ILE A 5 11.12 -17.02 -21.91
N GLU A 6 9.98 -16.40 -22.23
CA GLU A 6 9.77 -14.96 -21.97
C GLU A 6 9.79 -14.64 -20.46
N GLN A 7 9.20 -15.48 -19.62
CA GLN A 7 9.28 -15.36 -18.14
C GLN A 7 10.69 -15.60 -17.57
N LEU A 8 11.52 -16.41 -18.24
CA LEU A 8 12.94 -16.57 -17.89
C LEU A 8 13.81 -15.39 -18.36
N CYS A 9 13.42 -14.71 -19.44
CA CYS A 9 14.13 -13.56 -19.99
C CYS A 9 13.80 -12.22 -19.29
N ASN A 10 12.67 -12.12 -18.60
CA ASN A 10 12.31 -10.93 -17.81
C ASN A 10 11.83 -11.35 -16.41
N PRO A 11 12.66 -11.23 -15.36
CA PRO A 11 12.29 -11.66 -14.01
C PRO A 11 11.08 -10.86 -13.49
N PRO A 12 10.23 -11.46 -12.64
CA PRO A 12 9.04 -10.79 -12.13
C PRO A 12 9.41 -9.48 -11.42
N MET A 13 8.78 -8.38 -11.84
CA MET A 13 9.05 -7.03 -11.33
C MET A 13 8.88 -6.99 -9.81
N ALA A 14 9.95 -6.63 -9.10
CA ALA A 14 9.95 -6.60 -7.65
C ALA A 14 8.87 -5.62 -7.13
N HIS A 15 7.99 -6.15 -6.28
CA HIS A 15 6.79 -5.47 -5.81
C HIS A 15 6.96 -4.98 -4.37
N VAL A 16 6.97 -3.67 -4.21
CA VAL A 16 6.96 -2.98 -2.91
C VAL A 16 5.53 -2.61 -2.54
N PHE A 17 5.09 -3.03 -1.36
CA PHE A 17 3.83 -2.58 -0.76
C PHE A 17 4.15 -1.50 0.27
N MET A 18 3.43 -0.38 0.25
CA MET A 18 3.69 0.78 1.10
C MET A 18 2.46 1.15 1.92
N ILE A 19 2.56 1.20 3.25
CA ILE A 19 1.44 1.50 4.14
C ILE A 19 1.68 2.81 4.87
N SER A 20 0.87 3.82 4.55
CA SER A 20 0.99 5.14 5.14
C SER A 20 0.03 5.37 6.30
N PHE A 21 0.56 5.97 7.37
CA PHE A 21 -0.25 6.49 8.46
C PHE A 21 -1.28 7.50 7.92
N PRO A 22 -2.56 7.42 8.32
CA PRO A 22 -3.65 8.26 7.81
C PRO A 22 -3.57 9.73 8.27
N GLY A 23 -2.50 10.41 7.87
CA GLY A 23 -2.27 11.85 8.08
C GLY A 23 -1.48 12.44 6.91
N GLN A 24 -1.90 13.62 6.43
CA GLN A 24 -1.35 14.25 5.21
C GLN A 24 0.16 14.50 5.25
N GLY A 25 0.72 14.72 6.44
CA GLY A 25 2.17 14.86 6.68
C GLY A 25 2.98 13.57 6.43
N HIS A 26 2.34 12.41 6.40
CA HIS A 26 2.99 11.11 6.19
C HIS A 26 2.72 10.55 4.78
N ILE A 27 1.48 10.70 4.29
CA ILE A 27 1.06 10.28 2.94
C ILE A 27 1.92 10.94 1.86
N ASN A 28 2.14 12.26 1.93
CA ASN A 28 2.85 12.98 0.87
C ASN A 28 4.35 12.60 0.77
N PRO A 29 5.13 12.50 1.87
CA PRO A 29 6.47 11.95 1.83
C PRO A 29 6.54 10.49 1.36
N LEU A 30 5.66 9.61 1.86
CA LEU A 30 5.70 8.19 1.49
C LEU A 30 5.32 7.97 0.02
N LEU A 31 4.35 8.73 -0.50
CA LEU A 31 3.98 8.71 -1.93
C LEU A 31 5.10 9.28 -2.82
N ARG A 32 5.87 10.27 -2.35
CA ARG A 32 7.08 10.75 -3.05
C ARG A 32 8.19 9.69 -3.07
N LEU A 33 8.33 8.89 -2.01
CA LEU A 33 9.23 7.73 -1.99
C LEU A 33 8.74 6.66 -2.97
N GLY A 34 7.46 6.29 -2.94
CA GLY A 34 6.86 5.32 -3.86
C GLY A 34 7.05 5.68 -5.33
N LYS A 35 6.84 6.95 -5.71
CA LYS A 35 7.12 7.42 -7.08
C LYS A 35 8.61 7.35 -7.45
N ARG A 36 9.54 7.53 -6.50
CA ARG A 36 10.97 7.33 -6.73
C ARG A 36 11.33 5.85 -6.90
N LEU A 37 10.72 4.96 -6.13
CA LEU A 37 10.90 3.51 -6.26
C LEU A 37 10.36 3.02 -7.61
N ALA A 38 9.14 3.40 -7.99
CA ALA A 38 8.58 3.07 -9.29
C ALA A 38 9.48 3.54 -10.45
N SER A 39 10.05 4.75 -10.36
CA SER A 39 11.04 5.30 -11.32
C SER A 39 12.39 4.55 -11.40
N LYS A 40 12.50 3.39 -10.76
CA LYS A 40 13.65 2.47 -10.79
C LYS A 40 13.26 1.03 -11.17
N GLY A 41 12.13 0.83 -11.85
CA GLY A 41 11.72 -0.48 -12.35
C GLY A 41 11.03 -1.36 -11.30
N LEU A 42 10.41 -0.73 -10.29
CA LEU A 42 9.64 -1.43 -9.24
C LEU A 42 8.14 -1.29 -9.50
N LEU A 43 7.38 -2.30 -9.10
CA LEU A 43 5.93 -2.18 -8.92
C LEU A 43 5.71 -1.66 -7.50
N VAL A 44 4.91 -0.60 -7.34
CA VAL A 44 4.59 -0.01 -6.05
C VAL A 44 3.08 -0.01 -5.82
N THR A 45 2.61 -0.76 -4.84
CA THR A 45 1.24 -0.59 -4.31
C THR A 45 1.29 0.35 -3.13
N PHE A 46 0.62 1.50 -3.23
CA PHE A 46 0.48 2.46 -2.14
C PHE A 46 -0.86 2.27 -1.42
N SER A 47 -0.80 2.24 -0.09
CA SER A 47 -1.94 2.01 0.79
C SER A 47 -2.00 3.00 1.96
N THR A 48 -3.23 3.23 2.42
CA THR A 48 -3.62 3.92 3.67
C THR A 48 -5.09 3.56 3.92
N THR A 49 -5.77 4.20 4.86
CA THR A 49 -7.18 3.88 5.16
C THR A 49 -8.13 4.28 4.02
N ALA A 50 -9.18 3.47 3.81
CA ALA A 50 -10.13 3.61 2.71
C ALA A 50 -10.77 5.01 2.64
N THR A 51 -11.08 5.63 3.78
CA THR A 51 -11.62 7.00 3.86
C THR A 51 -10.68 8.03 3.24
N LEU A 52 -9.38 8.03 3.59
CA LEU A 52 -8.41 8.91 2.94
C LEU A 52 -8.11 8.49 1.50
N GLY A 53 -8.26 7.21 1.17
CA GLY A 53 -8.25 6.71 -0.20
C GLY A 53 -9.32 7.36 -1.08
N GLN A 54 -10.54 7.56 -0.57
CA GLN A 54 -11.59 8.29 -1.30
C GLN A 54 -11.26 9.78 -1.45
N VAL A 55 -10.68 10.42 -0.42
CA VAL A 55 -10.19 11.81 -0.52
C VAL A 55 -9.11 11.92 -1.60
N MET A 56 -8.14 10.99 -1.64
CA MET A 56 -7.10 10.93 -2.67
C MET A 56 -7.69 10.75 -4.08
N ARG A 57 -8.71 9.88 -4.25
CA ARG A 57 -9.43 9.70 -5.53
C ARG A 57 -10.13 10.98 -5.97
N SER A 58 -10.85 11.65 -5.07
CA SER A 58 -11.56 12.89 -5.37
C SER A 58 -10.66 14.06 -5.81
N ALA A 59 -9.36 13.98 -5.52
CA ALA A 59 -8.36 14.97 -5.91
C ALA A 59 -7.56 14.60 -7.18
N ASN A 60 -7.63 13.35 -7.66
CA ASN A 60 -6.87 12.86 -8.80
C ASN A 60 -7.39 11.48 -9.29
N ASP A 61 -7.95 11.44 -10.50
CA ASP A 61 -8.50 10.20 -11.10
C ASP A 61 -7.44 9.10 -11.32
N ALA A 62 -6.15 9.45 -11.39
CA ALA A 62 -5.06 8.49 -11.50
C ALA A 62 -4.77 7.72 -10.18
N ILE A 63 -5.54 7.96 -9.11
CA ILE A 63 -5.52 7.14 -7.90
C ILE A 63 -6.46 5.94 -8.10
N SER A 64 -5.95 4.88 -8.74
CA SER A 64 -6.72 3.67 -9.01
C SER A 64 -5.93 2.39 -8.72
N ASP A 65 -6.61 1.25 -8.78
CA ASP A 65 -5.98 -0.06 -8.61
C ASP A 65 -5.16 -0.49 -9.85
N GLU A 66 -5.41 0.18 -10.98
CA GLU A 66 -4.69 0.00 -12.24
C GLU A 66 -3.26 0.57 -12.15
N PRO A 67 -2.22 -0.18 -12.58
CA PRO A 67 -0.84 0.30 -12.54
C PRO A 67 -0.58 1.48 -13.49
N VAL A 68 -0.30 2.65 -12.94
CA VAL A 68 0.11 3.85 -13.68
C VAL A 68 1.63 3.83 -13.88
N PRO A 69 2.16 3.98 -15.12
CA PRO A 69 3.61 3.97 -15.36
C PRO A 69 4.29 5.22 -14.78
N VAL A 70 5.45 5.02 -14.15
CA VAL A 70 6.30 6.06 -13.57
C VAL A 70 7.76 5.68 -13.82
N GLY A 71 8.37 6.26 -14.86
CA GLY A 71 9.70 5.84 -15.32
C GLY A 71 9.68 4.39 -15.81
N ASP A 72 10.63 3.58 -15.37
CA ASP A 72 10.80 2.18 -15.80
C ASP A 72 9.85 1.19 -15.07
N GLY A 73 9.03 1.67 -14.12
CA GLY A 73 8.13 0.85 -13.29
C GLY A 73 6.74 1.48 -13.12
N PHE A 74 5.98 1.04 -12.11
CA PHE A 74 4.55 1.35 -11.98
C PHE A 74 4.12 1.67 -10.54
N ILE A 75 3.03 2.45 -10.39
CA ILE A 75 2.37 2.69 -9.11
C ILE A 75 0.85 2.45 -9.19
N ARG A 76 0.28 1.77 -8.19
CA ARG A 76 -1.17 1.52 -8.01
C ARG A 76 -1.62 1.81 -6.57
N PHE A 77 -2.93 1.89 -6.35
CA PHE A 77 -3.52 2.38 -5.09
C PHE A 77 -4.63 1.46 -4.56
N GLU A 78 -4.28 0.70 -3.52
CA GLU A 78 -5.13 -0.29 -2.86
C GLU A 78 -5.29 0.11 -1.38
N PHE A 79 -6.50 0.42 -0.93
CA PHE A 79 -6.73 1.01 0.39
C PHE A 79 -7.33 0.02 1.39
N MET A 80 -6.90 0.13 2.64
CA MET A 80 -7.30 -0.75 3.75
C MET A 80 -8.59 -0.25 4.40
N GLU A 81 -9.61 -1.10 4.53
CA GLU A 81 -10.79 -0.76 5.33
C GLU A 81 -10.47 -0.84 6.83
N ASP A 82 -10.49 0.30 7.51
CA ASP A 82 -10.32 0.40 8.96
C ASP A 82 -11.62 0.18 9.75
N GLY A 83 -12.76 0.03 9.07
CA GLY A 83 -14.07 -0.23 9.69
C GLY A 83 -14.68 0.94 10.45
N LEU A 84 -14.09 2.15 10.41
CA LEU A 84 -14.63 3.34 11.05
C LEU A 84 -15.43 4.20 10.05
N PRO A 85 -16.62 4.72 10.40
CA PRO A 85 -17.27 5.80 9.67
C PRO A 85 -16.32 6.99 9.40
N GLU A 86 -16.55 7.73 8.30
CA GLU A 86 -15.73 8.90 7.94
C GLU A 86 -15.64 9.94 9.08
N ARG A 87 -16.74 10.12 9.82
CA ARG A 87 -16.88 11.10 10.91
C ARG A 87 -16.96 10.44 12.29
N ASP A 88 -16.31 9.30 12.47
CA ASP A 88 -16.19 8.66 13.78
C ASP A 88 -15.27 9.50 14.70
N PRO A 89 -15.73 9.94 15.89
CA PRO A 89 -14.92 10.79 16.78
C PRO A 89 -13.57 10.19 17.16
N ARG A 90 -13.42 8.85 17.12
CA ARG A 90 -12.14 8.18 17.38
C ARG A 90 -11.05 8.62 16.40
N ARG A 91 -11.38 9.09 15.19
CA ARG A 91 -10.39 9.57 14.21
C ARG A 91 -9.66 10.85 14.65
N GLU A 92 -10.22 11.60 15.59
CA GLU A 92 -9.63 12.83 16.14
C GLU A 92 -8.83 12.58 17.43
N ASP A 93 -9.01 11.42 18.07
CA ASP A 93 -8.33 11.00 19.30
C ASP A 93 -7.30 9.89 18.99
N LEU A 94 -6.01 10.23 19.03
CA LEU A 94 -4.93 9.28 18.71
C LEU A 94 -4.83 8.11 19.70
N ASP A 95 -5.20 8.31 20.97
CA ASP A 95 -5.15 7.25 21.98
C ASP A 95 -6.25 6.21 21.76
N GLN A 96 -7.35 6.60 21.10
CA GLN A 96 -8.38 5.68 20.62
C GLN A 96 -8.12 5.14 19.20
N TYR A 97 -7.54 5.95 18.31
CA TYR A 97 -7.35 5.57 16.90
C TYR A 97 -6.20 4.60 16.69
N LEU A 98 -5.06 4.79 17.35
CA LEU A 98 -3.87 3.97 17.14
C LEU A 98 -4.09 2.49 17.54
N PRO A 99 -4.69 2.15 18.71
CA PRO A 99 -4.99 0.76 19.04
C PRO A 99 -6.05 0.12 18.13
N HIS A 100 -7.01 0.92 17.64
CA HIS A 100 -8.01 0.45 16.67
C HIS A 100 -7.36 0.13 15.32
N LEU A 101 -6.47 1.01 14.84
CA LEU A 101 -5.75 0.84 13.57
C LEU A 101 -4.77 -0.35 13.63
N ASP A 102 -4.17 -0.63 14.79
CA ASP A 102 -3.38 -1.84 15.06
C ASP A 102 -4.24 -3.12 15.00
N SER A 103 -5.30 -3.17 15.81
CA SER A 103 -6.21 -4.33 15.90
C SER A 103 -6.82 -4.74 14.55
N VAL A 104 -7.27 -3.78 13.74
CA VAL A 104 -7.78 -4.05 12.38
C VAL A 104 -6.64 -4.31 11.40
N GLY A 105 -5.55 -3.54 11.51
CA GLY A 105 -4.42 -3.59 10.59
C GLY A 105 -3.70 -4.93 10.56
N ARG A 106 -3.44 -5.54 11.72
CA ARG A 106 -2.86 -6.89 11.83
C ARG A 106 -3.69 -7.98 11.15
N GLN A 107 -5.00 -7.77 11.01
CA GLN A 107 -5.89 -8.70 10.30
C GLN A 107 -5.91 -8.40 8.79
N ARG A 108 -6.01 -7.13 8.40
CA ARG A 108 -6.20 -6.72 7.00
C ARG A 108 -4.93 -6.76 6.16
N VAL A 109 -3.76 -6.43 6.72
CA VAL A 109 -2.53 -6.40 5.92
C VAL A 109 -2.13 -7.79 5.40
N PRO A 110 -2.15 -8.88 6.20
CA PRO A 110 -1.95 -10.24 5.69
C PRO A 110 -2.95 -10.62 4.58
N GLU A 111 -4.24 -10.27 4.71
CA GLU A 111 -5.25 -10.52 3.67
C GLU A 111 -4.91 -9.81 2.34
N MET A 112 -4.43 -8.56 2.41
CA MET A 112 -4.03 -7.76 1.25
C MET A 112 -2.77 -8.30 0.58
N LEU A 113 -1.75 -8.72 1.36
CA LEU A 113 -0.52 -9.33 0.85
C LEU A 113 -0.81 -10.71 0.21
N ALA A 114 -1.62 -11.55 0.85
CA ALA A 114 -2.07 -12.83 0.31
C ALA A 114 -3.00 -12.68 -0.91
N ARG A 115 -3.68 -11.53 -1.07
CA ARG A 115 -4.34 -11.16 -2.33
C ARG A 115 -3.30 -10.88 -3.43
N GLN A 116 -2.28 -10.06 -3.19
CA GLN A 116 -1.24 -9.78 -4.20
C GLN A 116 -0.55 -11.05 -4.71
N ALA A 117 -0.24 -12.00 -3.82
CA ALA A 117 0.37 -13.28 -4.19
C ALA A 117 -0.54 -14.13 -5.09
N ARG A 118 -1.85 -14.21 -4.78
CA ARG A 118 -2.84 -14.92 -5.62
C ARG A 118 -3.07 -14.25 -6.97
N GLU A 119 -2.86 -12.94 -7.05
CA GLU A 119 -2.97 -12.14 -8.28
C GLU A 119 -1.68 -12.12 -9.12
N GLY A 120 -0.72 -13.02 -8.82
CA GLY A 120 0.52 -13.19 -9.58
C GLY A 120 1.58 -12.11 -9.34
N ARG A 121 1.37 -11.24 -8.35
CA ARG A 121 2.23 -10.10 -8.00
C ARG A 121 2.70 -10.17 -6.53
N PRO A 122 3.36 -11.26 -6.07
CA PRO A 122 3.78 -11.39 -4.68
C PRO A 122 4.66 -10.22 -4.23
N VAL A 123 4.35 -9.67 -3.05
CA VAL A 123 5.10 -8.57 -2.45
C VAL A 123 6.43 -9.09 -1.92
N CYS A 124 7.53 -8.41 -2.25
CA CYS A 124 8.88 -8.76 -1.80
C CYS A 124 9.47 -7.74 -0.80
N CYS A 125 8.77 -6.65 -0.51
CA CYS A 125 9.16 -5.64 0.47
C CYS A 125 7.94 -4.88 0.97
N LEU A 126 7.81 -4.72 2.29
CA LEU A 126 6.77 -3.95 2.95
C LEU A 126 7.41 -2.70 3.60
N ILE A 127 6.88 -1.51 3.31
CA ILE A 127 7.39 -0.23 3.83
C ILE A 127 6.27 0.50 4.57
N ASN A 128 6.41 0.63 5.90
CA ASN A 128 5.49 1.37 6.77
C ASN A 128 5.97 2.80 7.07
N ASN A 129 5.10 3.59 7.68
CA ASN A 129 5.54 4.70 8.52
C ASN A 129 5.81 4.18 9.95
N PRO A 130 6.81 4.72 10.69
CA PRO A 130 7.20 4.21 12.02
C PRO A 130 6.13 4.42 13.10
N PHE A 131 5.12 5.25 12.82
CA PHE A 131 3.90 5.39 13.64
C PHE A 131 2.92 4.22 13.48
N ILE A 132 3.30 3.21 12.70
CA ILE A 132 2.57 1.95 12.50
C ILE A 132 3.54 0.76 12.72
N PRO A 133 4.08 0.57 13.93
CA PRO A 133 5.16 -0.40 14.18
C PRO A 133 4.74 -1.85 13.89
N TRP A 134 3.48 -2.21 14.18
CA TRP A 134 2.92 -3.55 13.97
C TRP A 134 2.97 -4.06 12.52
N VAL A 135 3.13 -3.17 11.52
CA VAL A 135 3.33 -3.58 10.12
C VAL A 135 4.69 -4.26 9.92
N SER A 136 5.67 -3.98 10.78
CA SER A 136 6.97 -4.67 10.76
C SER A 136 6.82 -6.11 11.27
N ASP A 137 6.05 -6.36 12.33
CA ASP A 137 5.72 -7.71 12.79
C ASP A 137 5.09 -8.55 11.66
N VAL A 138 4.13 -7.95 10.94
CA VAL A 138 3.44 -8.54 9.77
C VAL A 138 4.37 -8.74 8.56
N ALA A 139 5.58 -8.20 8.56
CA ALA A 139 6.60 -8.43 7.53
C ALA A 139 7.56 -9.60 7.87
N GLU A 140 7.49 -10.15 9.09
CA GLU A 140 8.33 -11.26 9.57
C GLU A 140 7.58 -12.61 9.64
N GLU A 141 6.27 -12.64 9.36
CA GLU A 141 5.38 -13.83 9.30
C GLU A 141 5.33 -14.49 7.91
#